data_AF-A0A8H4VFW2-F1
#
_entry.id   AF-A0A8H4VFW2-F1
#
_cell.length_a   1.000
_cell.length_b   1.000
_cell.length_c   1.000
_cell.angle_alpha   90.00
_cell.angle_beta   90.00
_cell.angle_gamma   90.00
#
_symmetry.space_group_name_H-M   'P 1'
#
loop_
_entity.id
_entity.type
_entity.pdbx_description
1 polymer ?
#
loop_
_entity_poly.entity_id
_entity_poly.type
_entity_poly.pdbx_seq_one_letter_code
_entity_poly.pdbx_strand_id
1 'polypeptide(L)'
;MHTLSRRTFDSWEAAKIACDAIAKEAGYALAIHLKKPNKDKPTYVFLRCSKGRAYVANASVADTPADKRRKTDTQMTRCPFRVALLFDKDRRLWTVRPAGGDHNHTMTASAMTHRKYRAETMRKHEEAIVRLYNDGVKPGNIVSRLRNDVSDPDLAGIDAKIIHNTLARHRTKELAAGRTPLQ
;
A
#
# COMPACT_ATOMS: atom_id res chain seq x y z
N MET A 1 7.99 -16.23 1.58
CA MET A 1 9.15 -15.58 2.24
C MET A 1 10.40 -16.44 2.30
N HIS A 2 10.28 -17.76 2.52
CA HIS A 2 11.43 -18.67 2.51
C HIS A 2 12.30 -18.56 1.24
N THR A 3 11.70 -18.29 0.08
CA THR A 3 12.40 -18.07 -1.19
C THR A 3 13.37 -16.88 -1.18
N LEU A 4 13.13 -15.85 -0.35
CA LEU A 4 14.03 -14.70 -0.21
C LEU A 4 15.13 -14.92 0.83
N SER A 5 15.03 -15.94 1.68
CA SER A 5 15.96 -16.13 2.80
C SER A 5 17.41 -16.40 2.38
N ARG A 6 17.61 -16.84 1.14
CA ARG A 6 18.92 -17.09 0.53
C ARG A 6 19.41 -15.96 -0.39
N ARG A 7 18.58 -14.94 -0.61
CA ARG A 7 18.91 -13.80 -1.48
C ARG A 7 19.49 -12.65 -0.65
N THR A 8 20.40 -11.92 -1.29
CA THR A 8 20.94 -10.66 -0.79
C THR A 8 20.50 -9.50 -1.68
N PHE A 9 20.56 -8.29 -1.14
CA PHE A 9 20.13 -7.06 -1.83
C PHE A 9 21.06 -5.91 -1.49
N ASP A 10 21.27 -4.99 -2.43
CA ASP A 10 22.14 -3.82 -2.21
C ASP A 10 21.53 -2.77 -1.27
N SER A 11 20.20 -2.77 -1.15
CA SER A 11 19.46 -1.83 -0.30
C SER A 11 18.26 -2.48 0.38
N TRP A 12 17.82 -1.89 1.49
CA TRP A 12 16.60 -2.36 2.18
C TRP A 12 15.36 -2.07 1.33
N GLU A 13 15.37 -1.04 0.50
CA GLU A 13 14.31 -0.72 -0.46
C GLU A 13 14.16 -1.85 -1.48
N ALA A 14 15.27 -2.34 -2.04
CA ALA A 14 15.27 -3.45 -2.98
C ALA A 14 14.77 -4.74 -2.32
N ALA A 15 15.24 -5.04 -1.11
CA ALA A 15 14.74 -6.16 -0.31
C ALA A 15 13.24 -6.04 -0.03
N LYS A 16 12.77 -4.84 0.32
CA LYS A 16 11.35 -4.58 0.58
C LYS A 16 10.51 -4.73 -0.68
N ILE A 17 10.98 -4.27 -1.84
CA ILE A 17 10.28 -4.46 -3.13
C ILE A 17 10.11 -5.95 -3.42
N ALA A 18 11.16 -6.75 -3.23
CA ALA A 18 11.07 -8.20 -3.40
C ALA A 18 10.08 -8.85 -2.40
N CYS A 19 10.11 -8.41 -1.14
CA CYS A 19 9.14 -8.85 -0.14
C CYS A 19 7.70 -8.49 -0.52
N ASP A 20 7.50 -7.28 -1.05
CA ASP A 20 6.20 -6.76 -1.45
C ASP A 20 5.63 -7.48 -2.66
N ALA A 21 6.47 -7.86 -3.63
CA ALA A 21 6.05 -8.66 -4.78
C ALA A 21 5.49 -10.02 -4.35
N ILE A 22 6.23 -10.74 -3.48
CA ILE A 22 5.77 -12.02 -2.93
C ILE A 22 4.51 -11.85 -2.09
N ALA A 23 4.46 -10.80 -1.26
CA ALA A 23 3.29 -10.52 -0.44
C ALA A 23 2.05 -10.27 -1.30
N LYS A 24 2.19 -9.48 -2.37
CA LYS A 24 1.12 -9.15 -3.30
C LYS A 24 0.56 -10.40 -3.97
N GLU A 25 1.43 -11.25 -4.50
CA GLU A 25 1.06 -12.54 -5.10
C GLU A 25 0.36 -13.46 -4.10
N ALA A 26 0.87 -13.52 -2.87
CA ALA A 26 0.28 -14.31 -1.79
C ALA A 26 -0.98 -13.68 -1.15
N GLY A 27 -1.48 -12.55 -1.64
CA GLY A 27 -2.73 -11.96 -1.19
C GLY A 27 -2.68 -11.22 0.15
N TYR A 28 -1.52 -10.70 0.56
CA TYR A 28 -1.39 -9.80 1.71
C TYR A 28 -0.51 -8.58 1.40
N ALA A 29 -0.47 -7.62 2.31
CA ALA A 29 0.39 -6.45 2.18
C ALA A 29 1.29 -6.27 3.38
N LEU A 30 2.52 -5.85 3.12
CA LEU A 30 3.49 -5.49 4.14
C LEU A 30 3.53 -3.97 4.36
N ALA A 31 3.67 -3.58 5.62
CA ALA A 31 3.90 -2.23 6.06
C ALA A 31 5.16 -2.17 6.94
N ILE A 32 5.89 -1.07 6.87
CA ILE A 32 7.02 -0.83 7.78
C ILE A 32 6.44 -0.65 9.20
N HIS A 33 6.91 -1.47 10.13
CA HIS A 33 6.62 -1.32 11.54
C HIS A 33 7.58 -0.34 12.19
N LEU A 34 8.89 -0.56 12.00
CA LEU A 34 9.94 0.27 12.55
C LEU A 34 11.23 0.16 11.73
N LYS A 35 12.12 1.12 11.96
CA LYS A 35 13.48 1.16 11.44
C LYS A 35 14.45 1.40 12.61
N LYS A 36 15.58 0.71 12.63
CA LYS A 36 16.66 0.91 13.61
C LYS A 36 18.01 1.05 12.88
N PRO A 37 18.99 1.79 13.44
CA PRO A 37 18.88 2.59 14.68
C PRO A 37 18.01 3.84 14.52
N ASN A 38 17.90 4.38 13.30
CA ASN A 38 17.03 5.52 12.99
C ASN A 38 16.39 5.36 11.60
N LYS A 39 15.57 6.35 11.22
CA LYS A 39 14.80 6.34 9.96
C LYS A 39 15.69 6.48 8.71
N ASP A 40 16.74 7.29 8.82
CA ASP A 40 17.52 7.80 7.68
C ASP A 40 18.63 6.85 7.27
N LYS A 41 19.29 6.21 8.23
CA LYS A 41 20.34 5.19 8.03
C LYS A 41 20.00 3.91 8.78
N PRO A 42 18.93 3.19 8.36
CA PRO A 42 18.58 1.94 9.02
C PRO A 42 19.63 0.86 8.72
N THR A 43 19.97 0.06 9.71
CA THR A 43 20.63 -1.25 9.55
C THR A 43 19.64 -2.40 9.77
N TYR A 44 18.43 -2.06 10.19
CA TYR A 44 17.36 -3.00 10.47
C TYR A 44 16.01 -2.38 10.12
N VAL A 45 15.22 -3.08 9.31
CA VAL A 45 13.86 -2.66 8.95
C VAL A 45 12.91 -3.79 9.28
N PHE A 46 11.94 -3.51 10.15
CA PHE A 46 10.93 -4.48 10.52
C PHE A 46 9.66 -4.25 9.72
N LEU A 47 9.23 -5.27 9.00
CA LEU A 47 7.99 -5.30 8.25
C LEU A 47 6.95 -6.12 9.01
N ARG A 48 5.70 -5.68 8.89
CA ARG A 48 4.53 -6.39 9.42
C ARG A 48 3.44 -6.52 8.37
N CYS A 49 2.56 -7.49 8.55
CA CYS A 49 1.29 -7.53 7.84
C CYS A 49 0.51 -6.21 8.04
N SER A 50 -0.16 -5.71 7.00
CA SER A 50 -1.04 -4.54 7.02
C SER A 50 -2.17 -4.68 8.04
N LYS A 51 -2.64 -5.90 8.28
CA LYS A 51 -3.63 -6.26 9.32
C LYS A 51 -3.01 -6.48 10.71
N GLY A 52 -1.70 -6.26 10.88
CA GLY A 52 -0.96 -6.52 12.12
C GLY A 52 -1.09 -5.47 13.23
N ARG A 53 -1.86 -4.40 13.01
CA ARG A 53 -2.19 -3.41 14.06
C ARG A 53 -3.34 -3.92 14.93
N ALA A 54 -3.49 -3.35 16.11
CA ALA A 54 -4.73 -3.40 16.86
C ALA A 54 -5.65 -2.28 16.39
N TYR A 55 -6.93 -2.57 16.24
CA TYR A 55 -7.93 -1.52 16.10
C TYR A 55 -7.98 -0.69 17.38
N VAL A 56 -7.94 0.63 17.24
CA VAL A 56 -8.12 1.59 18.33
C VAL A 56 -9.34 2.42 17.96
N ALA A 57 -10.42 2.30 18.73
CA ALA A 57 -11.57 3.17 18.55
C ALA A 57 -11.16 4.61 18.89
N ASN A 58 -11.56 5.58 18.06
CA ASN A 58 -11.46 6.98 18.47
C ASN A 58 -12.65 7.35 19.36
N ALA A 59 -12.52 8.41 20.16
CA ALA A 59 -13.56 8.86 21.08
C ALA A 59 -14.92 9.06 20.38
N SER A 60 -14.91 9.61 19.16
CA SER A 60 -16.13 9.78 18.36
C SER A 60 -16.86 8.48 18.03
N VAL A 61 -16.17 7.35 17.88
CA VAL A 61 -16.81 6.06 17.59
C VAL A 61 -17.49 5.49 18.85
N ALA A 62 -16.97 5.77 20.05
CA ALA A 62 -17.61 5.34 21.29
C ALA A 62 -19.03 5.94 21.42
N ASP A 63 -19.16 7.22 21.09
CA ASP A 63 -20.43 7.96 21.14
C ASP A 63 -21.31 7.82 19.89
N THR A 64 -20.78 7.24 18.80
CA THR A 64 -21.56 7.02 17.57
C THR A 64 -22.43 5.75 17.71
N PRO A 65 -23.76 5.85 17.53
CA PRO A 65 -24.66 4.69 17.48
C PRO A 65 -24.21 3.62 16.48
N ALA A 66 -24.36 2.34 16.83
CA ALA A 66 -23.78 1.22 16.08
C ALA A 66 -24.25 1.13 14.61
N ASP A 67 -25.48 1.54 14.34
CA ASP A 67 -26.12 1.66 13.02
C ASP A 67 -25.49 2.75 12.14
N LYS A 68 -24.98 3.83 12.75
CA LYS A 68 -24.28 4.92 12.06
C LYS A 68 -22.78 4.68 11.90
N ARG A 69 -22.22 3.63 12.52
CA ARG A 69 -20.80 3.29 12.38
C ARG A 69 -20.51 2.76 10.99
N ARG A 70 -19.44 3.27 10.38
CA ARG A 70 -18.97 2.80 9.07
C ARG A 70 -18.57 1.33 9.15
N LYS A 71 -19.30 0.46 8.44
CA LYS A 71 -18.91 -0.94 8.24
C LYS A 71 -17.76 -0.98 7.23
N THR A 72 -16.55 -1.29 7.69
CA THR A 72 -15.36 -1.40 6.82
C THR A 72 -14.82 -2.82 6.83
N ASP A 73 -14.47 -3.34 5.65
CA ASP A 73 -13.89 -4.68 5.49
C ASP A 73 -12.43 -4.76 5.94
N THR A 74 -11.78 -3.61 6.19
CA THR A 74 -10.38 -3.55 6.62
C THR A 74 -10.26 -3.82 8.12
N GLN A 75 -10.27 -5.10 8.48
CA GLN A 75 -10.12 -5.52 9.88
C GLN A 75 -8.64 -5.59 10.26
N MET A 76 -8.27 -4.82 11.28
CA MET A 76 -6.99 -4.92 11.97
C MET A 76 -7.04 -6.15 12.91
N THR A 77 -6.56 -7.30 12.45
CA THR A 77 -6.70 -8.60 13.15
C THR A 77 -5.57 -8.88 14.15
N ARG A 78 -4.71 -7.90 14.45
CA ARG A 78 -3.48 -8.10 15.23
C ARG A 78 -2.60 -9.23 14.69
N CYS A 79 -2.62 -9.43 13.37
CA CYS A 79 -1.83 -10.46 12.70
C CYS A 79 -0.37 -10.49 13.19
N PRO A 80 0.18 -11.66 13.61
CA PRO A 80 1.53 -11.74 14.17
C PRO A 80 2.62 -11.89 13.09
N PHE A 81 2.26 -11.99 11.80
CA PHE A 81 3.22 -12.14 10.72
C PHE A 81 4.18 -10.95 10.57
N ARG A 82 5.50 -11.24 10.62
CA ARG A 82 6.59 -10.27 10.54
C ARG A 82 7.74 -10.77 9.69
N VAL A 83 8.43 -9.83 9.07
CA VAL A 83 9.65 -10.05 8.29
C VAL A 83 10.66 -8.99 8.70
N ALA A 84 11.91 -9.40 8.97
CA ALA A 84 13.00 -8.49 9.24
C ALA A 84 13.91 -8.38 8.02
N LEU A 85 14.30 -7.15 7.69
CA LEU A 85 15.39 -6.85 6.77
C LEU A 85 16.59 -6.46 7.61
N LEU A 86 17.70 -7.19 7.47
CA LEU A 86 18.91 -6.96 8.25
C LEU A 86 20.07 -6.64 7.33
N PHE A 87 20.80 -5.58 7.65
CA PHE A 87 22.04 -5.23 6.99
C PHE A 87 23.20 -6.03 7.57
N ASP A 88 23.83 -6.82 6.72
CA ASP A 88 25.09 -7.51 6.99
C ASP A 88 26.24 -6.52 6.73
N LYS A 89 26.97 -6.17 7.79
CA LYS A 89 28.06 -5.20 7.70
C LYS A 89 29.27 -5.74 6.94
N ASP A 90 29.56 -7.02 7.08
CA ASP A 90 30.75 -7.65 6.50
C ASP A 90 30.57 -7.79 4.98
N ARG A 91 29.37 -8.21 4.56
CA ARG A 91 29.02 -8.36 3.15
C ARG A 91 28.55 -7.06 2.51
N ARG A 92 28.22 -6.05 3.32
CA ARG A 92 27.58 -4.79 2.91
C ARG A 92 26.27 -5.01 2.13
N LEU A 93 25.51 -6.02 2.51
CA LEU A 93 24.29 -6.45 1.81
C LEU A 93 23.14 -6.64 2.79
N TRP A 94 21.91 -6.50 2.29
CA TRP A 94 20.68 -6.74 3.03
C TRP A 94 20.19 -8.17 2.85
N THR A 95 19.69 -8.76 3.93
CA THR A 95 19.07 -10.09 3.94
C THR A 95 17.64 -10.04 4.49
N VAL A 96 16.82 -11.00 4.08
CA VAL A 96 15.42 -11.13 4.51
C VAL A 96 15.30 -12.30 5.47
N ARG A 97 14.74 -12.08 6.66
CA ARG A 97 14.51 -13.12 7.67
C ARG A 97 13.06 -13.14 8.15
N PRO A 98 12.45 -14.33 8.31
CA PRO A 98 11.21 -14.46 9.09
C PRO A 98 11.45 -13.95 10.51
N ALA A 99 10.48 -13.25 11.10
CA ALA A 99 10.66 -12.66 12.43
C ALA A 99 9.37 -12.63 13.29
N GLY A 100 8.34 -13.35 12.87
CA GLY A 100 7.06 -13.46 13.58
C GLY A 100 6.36 -14.77 13.24
N GLY A 101 5.16 -14.95 13.78
CA GLY A 101 4.35 -16.15 13.54
C GLY A 101 3.58 -16.13 12.22
N ASP A 102 2.72 -17.11 12.03
CA ASP A 102 1.91 -17.23 10.83
C ASP A 102 0.77 -16.21 10.75
N HIS A 103 0.19 -16.07 9.56
CA HIS A 103 -1.00 -15.24 9.40
C HIS A 103 -2.20 -15.83 10.15
N ASN A 104 -2.98 -14.96 10.80
CA ASN A 104 -4.21 -15.33 11.51
C ASN A 104 -5.48 -14.90 10.76
N HIS A 105 -5.36 -14.66 9.47
CA HIS A 105 -6.45 -14.21 8.62
C HIS A 105 -6.31 -14.81 7.22
N THR A 106 -7.44 -14.94 6.53
CA THR A 106 -7.47 -15.36 5.14
C THR A 106 -6.76 -14.34 4.24
N MET A 107 -6.07 -14.85 3.22
CA MET A 107 -5.49 -14.03 2.16
C MET A 107 -6.58 -13.49 1.26
N THR A 108 -6.35 -12.31 0.69
CA THR A 108 -7.31 -11.66 -0.20
C THR A 108 -7.01 -12.07 -1.65
N ALA A 109 -8.04 -12.45 -2.40
CA ALA A 109 -7.91 -12.82 -3.81
C ALA A 109 -7.43 -11.64 -4.70
N SER A 110 -7.83 -10.42 -4.36
CA SER A 110 -7.40 -9.22 -5.09
C SER A 110 -6.46 -8.35 -4.25
N ALA A 111 -5.30 -8.02 -4.82
CA ALA A 111 -4.38 -7.04 -4.27
C ALA A 111 -5.05 -5.67 -4.03
N MET A 112 -6.07 -5.31 -4.82
CA MET A 112 -6.74 -4.02 -4.72
C MET A 112 -7.56 -3.85 -3.42
N THR A 113 -7.80 -4.92 -2.67
CA THR A 113 -8.35 -4.81 -1.30
C THR A 113 -7.39 -4.06 -0.36
N HIS A 114 -6.08 -4.11 -0.60
CA HIS A 114 -5.08 -3.42 0.21
C HIS A 114 -4.86 -2.00 -0.31
N ARG A 115 -5.05 -1.00 0.57
CA ARG A 115 -4.82 0.43 0.27
C ARG A 115 -3.45 0.69 -0.37
N LYS A 116 -2.43 -0.06 0.04
CA LYS A 116 -1.06 0.07 -0.47
C LYS A 116 -1.00 -0.14 -1.98
N TYR A 117 -1.47 -1.29 -2.46
CA TYR A 117 -1.40 -1.65 -3.87
C TYR A 117 -2.28 -0.73 -4.71
N ARG A 118 -3.47 -0.36 -4.22
CA ARG A 118 -4.28 0.69 -4.87
C ARG A 118 -3.52 2.00 -5.02
N ALA A 119 -2.80 2.44 -3.99
CA ALA A 119 -2.04 3.68 -4.05
C ALA A 119 -0.84 3.58 -5.02
N GLU A 120 -0.20 2.42 -5.12
CA GLU A 120 0.88 2.17 -6.08
C GLU A 120 0.36 2.18 -7.52
N THR A 121 -0.74 1.47 -7.80
CA THR A 121 -1.41 1.48 -9.12
C THR A 121 -1.86 2.89 -9.49
N MET A 122 -2.47 3.63 -8.55
CA MET A 122 -2.89 5.02 -8.81
C MET A 122 -1.72 5.96 -9.07
N ARG A 123 -0.58 5.80 -8.39
CA ARG A 123 0.61 6.60 -8.65
C ARG A 123 1.17 6.31 -10.04
N LYS A 124 1.18 5.05 -10.48
CA LYS A 124 1.65 4.65 -11.81
C LYS A 124 0.84 5.31 -12.93
N HIS A 125 -0.46 5.51 -12.71
CA HIS A 125 -1.39 6.04 -13.71
C HIS A 125 -1.86 7.47 -13.41
N GLU A 126 -1.23 8.18 -12.47
CA GLU A 126 -1.68 9.51 -12.00
C GLU A 126 -1.72 10.52 -13.16
N GLU A 127 -0.68 10.56 -13.98
CA GLU A 127 -0.58 11.47 -15.13
C GLU A 127 -1.68 11.21 -16.17
N ALA A 128 -1.93 9.94 -16.50
CA ALA A 128 -3.00 9.57 -17.44
C ALA A 128 -4.38 9.93 -16.90
N ILE A 129 -4.62 9.71 -15.59
CA ILE A 129 -5.87 10.08 -14.91
C ILE A 129 -6.10 11.59 -15.00
N VAL A 130 -5.08 12.39 -14.66
CA VAL A 130 -5.16 13.85 -14.65
C VAL A 130 -5.38 14.39 -16.06
N ARG A 131 -4.65 13.87 -17.06
CA ARG A 131 -4.83 14.24 -18.47
C ARG A 131 -6.26 14.00 -18.93
N LEU A 132 -6.77 12.78 -18.76
CA LEU A 132 -8.14 12.45 -19.15
C LEU A 132 -9.18 13.33 -18.44
N TYR A 133 -8.94 13.65 -17.17
CA TYR A 133 -9.82 14.55 -16.42
C TYR A 133 -9.82 15.97 -17.00
N ASN A 134 -8.65 16.51 -17.33
CA ASN A 134 -8.50 17.83 -17.94
C ASN A 134 -9.09 17.89 -19.35
N ASP A 135 -9.12 16.77 -20.07
CA ASP A 135 -9.83 16.61 -21.35
C ASP A 135 -11.37 16.53 -21.18
N GLY A 136 -11.90 16.78 -19.99
CA GLY A 136 -13.33 16.79 -19.69
C GLY A 136 -13.96 15.40 -19.49
N VAL A 137 -13.15 14.33 -19.40
CA VAL A 137 -13.66 12.97 -19.21
C VAL A 137 -14.16 12.79 -17.78
N LYS A 138 -15.43 12.39 -17.63
CA LYS A 138 -16.02 12.10 -16.32
C LYS A 138 -15.30 10.93 -15.63
N PRO A 139 -15.11 10.95 -14.29
CA PRO A 139 -14.38 9.89 -13.56
C PRO A 139 -14.81 8.45 -13.84
N GLY A 140 -16.12 8.20 -14.03
CA GLY A 140 -16.62 6.87 -14.41
C GLY A 140 -16.07 6.38 -15.76
N ASN A 141 -15.95 7.29 -16.74
CA ASN A 141 -15.43 6.98 -18.07
C ASN A 141 -13.89 6.88 -18.08
N ILE A 142 -13.20 7.58 -17.16
CA ILE A 142 -11.75 7.44 -16.97
C ILE A 142 -11.41 5.99 -16.60
N VAL A 143 -12.20 5.35 -15.71
CA VAL A 143 -11.99 3.93 -15.36
C VAL A 143 -12.03 3.04 -16.59
N SER A 144 -13.06 3.19 -17.43
CA SER A 144 -13.22 2.38 -18.64
C SER A 144 -12.07 2.60 -19.63
N ARG A 145 -11.67 3.87 -19.85
CA ARG A 145 -10.54 4.19 -20.74
C ARG A 145 -9.24 3.58 -20.23
N LEU A 146 -8.91 3.75 -18.94
CA LEU A 146 -7.69 3.17 -18.37
C LEU A 146 -7.64 1.66 -18.53
N ARG A 147 -8.76 0.96 -18.31
CA ARG A 147 -8.82 -0.51 -18.45
C ARG A 147 -8.66 -0.99 -19.89
N ASN A 148 -9.06 -0.18 -20.87
CA ASN A 148 -8.98 -0.53 -22.29
C ASN A 148 -7.63 -0.15 -22.89
N ASP A 149 -7.11 1.02 -22.53
CA ASP A 149 -5.93 1.62 -23.15
C ASP A 149 -4.61 1.14 -22.52
N VAL A 150 -4.68 0.60 -21.30
CA VAL A 150 -3.51 0.19 -20.53
C VAL A 150 -3.59 -1.29 -20.16
N SER A 151 -2.60 -2.06 -20.61
CA SER A 151 -2.43 -3.45 -20.19
C SER A 151 -1.84 -3.49 -18.77
N ASP A 152 -2.69 -3.34 -17.76
CA ASP A 152 -2.33 -3.47 -16.35
C ASP A 152 -3.45 -4.23 -15.60
N PRO A 153 -3.19 -5.47 -15.13
CA PRO A 153 -4.22 -6.30 -14.49
C PRO A 153 -4.73 -5.70 -13.17
N ASP A 154 -3.97 -4.82 -12.52
CA ASP A 154 -4.42 -4.15 -11.29
C ASP A 154 -5.59 -3.19 -11.55
N LEU A 155 -5.76 -2.70 -12.79
CA LEU A 155 -6.84 -1.79 -13.18
C LEU A 155 -8.23 -2.45 -13.12
N ALA A 156 -8.30 -3.78 -13.16
CA ALA A 156 -9.55 -4.51 -13.03
C ALA A 156 -10.27 -4.21 -11.70
N GLY A 157 -9.52 -4.02 -10.61
CA GLY A 157 -10.08 -3.76 -9.28
C GLY A 157 -10.35 -2.29 -8.94
N ILE A 158 -10.23 -1.37 -9.90
CA ILE A 158 -10.36 0.08 -9.66
C ILE A 158 -11.76 0.57 -10.02
N ASP A 159 -12.37 1.36 -9.13
CA ASP A 159 -13.69 1.96 -9.32
C ASP A 159 -13.60 3.50 -9.48
N ALA A 160 -14.73 4.12 -9.83
CA ALA A 160 -14.81 5.58 -10.00
C ALA A 160 -14.48 6.33 -8.70
N LYS A 161 -14.76 5.74 -7.54
CA LYS A 161 -14.45 6.33 -6.23
C LYS A 161 -12.94 6.42 -6.01
N ILE A 162 -12.18 5.42 -6.43
CA ILE A 162 -10.72 5.45 -6.38
C ILE A 162 -10.18 6.57 -7.28
N ILE A 163 -10.69 6.71 -8.51
CA ILE A 163 -10.31 7.82 -9.40
C ILE A 163 -10.60 9.19 -8.75
N HIS A 164 -11.80 9.35 -8.19
CA HIS A 164 -12.21 10.59 -7.54
C HIS A 164 -11.29 10.95 -6.35
N ASN A 165 -10.91 9.96 -5.55
CA ASN A 165 -9.96 10.14 -4.46
C ASN A 165 -8.54 10.48 -4.96
N THR A 166 -8.11 9.90 -6.07
CA THR A 166 -6.80 10.20 -6.68
C THR A 166 -6.76 11.64 -7.17
N LEU A 167 -7.78 12.10 -7.90
CA LEU A 167 -7.91 13.49 -8.35
C LEU A 167 -7.97 14.48 -7.18
N ALA A 168 -8.74 14.17 -6.14
CA ALA A 168 -8.80 15.01 -4.94
C ALA A 168 -7.42 15.15 -4.27
N ARG A 169 -6.67 14.05 -4.16
CA ARG A 169 -5.30 14.08 -3.62
C ARG A 169 -4.34 14.85 -4.51
N HIS A 170 -4.47 14.75 -5.82
CA HIS A 170 -3.68 15.53 -6.78
C HIS A 170 -3.89 17.02 -6.56
N ARG A 171 -5.16 17.47 -6.51
CA ARG A 171 -5.51 18.87 -6.22
C ARG A 171 -4.95 19.37 -4.91
N THR A 172 -5.00 18.57 -3.84
CA THR A 172 -4.40 18.95 -2.55
C THR A 172 -2.89 19.15 -2.68
N LYS A 173 -2.18 18.34 -3.48
CA LYS A 173 -0.74 18.54 -3.73
C LYS A 173 -0.48 19.83 -4.51
N GLU A 174 -1.29 20.12 -5.53
CA GLU A 174 -1.15 21.35 -6.32
C GLU A 174 -1.34 22.60 -5.47
N LEU A 175 -2.40 22.62 -4.64
CA LEU A 175 -2.65 23.68 -3.67
C LEU A 175 -1.50 23.87 -2.68
N ALA A 176 -0.97 22.76 -2.14
CA ALA A 176 0.18 22.81 -1.24
C ALA A 176 1.47 23.31 -1.94
N ALA A 177 1.56 23.16 -3.26
CA ALA A 177 2.65 23.69 -4.08
C ALA A 177 2.41 25.13 -4.57
N GLY A 178 1.36 25.80 -4.08
CA GLY A 178 1.03 27.19 -4.44
C GLY A 178 0.45 27.37 -5.83
N ARG A 179 0.01 26.29 -6.48
CA ARG A 179 -0.69 26.36 -7.77
C ARG A 179 -2.19 26.58 -7.53
N THR A 180 -2.80 27.50 -8.28
CA THR A 180 -4.25 27.74 -8.24
C THR A 180 -5.01 26.51 -8.75
N PRO A 181 -6.19 26.17 -8.19
CA PRO A 181 -6.98 25.05 -8.67
C PRO A 181 -7.29 25.18 -10.15
N LEU A 182 -7.11 24.10 -10.91
CA LEU A 182 -7.60 23.99 -12.29
C LEU A 182 -9.11 24.28 -12.30
N GLN A 183 -9.52 25.30 -13.07
CA GLN A 183 -10.92 25.67 -13.29
C GLN A 183 -11.64 24.65 -14.16
#